data_AF-U2FB56-F1
#
_entry.id   AF-U2FB56-F1
#
_cell.length_a   1.000
_cell.length_b   1.000
_cell.length_c   1.000
_cell.angle_alpha   90.00
_cell.angle_beta   90.00
_cell.angle_gamma   90.00
#
_symmetry.space_group_name_H-M   'P 1'
#
loop_
_entity.id
_entity.type
_entity.pdbx_description
1 polymer ?
#
loop_
_entity_poly.entity_id
_entity_poly.type
_entity_poly.pdbx_seq_one_letter_code
_entity_poly.pdbx_strand_id
1 'polypeptide(L)'
;MRRRTLLAGLSTAAVAVTAGCASLSSCENETRIRLVRDPPPPTYRDAYEPIVYEELPADERAFLDESFVDGPLAENELHVVCTTDSAAARSFTDRVQENLREADHGGAPMGGAPHVYVSRNETWYDIFLFVNGTQISF
;
A
#
# COMPACT_ATOMS: atom_id res chain seq x y z
N MET A 1 30.80 35.95 -43.34
CA MET A 1 31.16 35.29 -42.07
C MET A 1 29.90 35.10 -41.24
N ARG A 2 29.64 33.88 -40.80
CA ARG A 2 28.47 33.47 -39.99
C ARG A 2 28.66 33.91 -38.54
N ARG A 3 27.58 34.33 -37.86
CA ARG A 3 27.27 33.92 -36.48
C ARG A 3 25.78 34.17 -36.20
N ARG A 4 25.03 33.06 -36.18
CA ARG A 4 23.70 32.92 -35.57
C ARG A 4 23.92 32.71 -34.08
N THR A 5 23.16 33.39 -33.23
CA THR A 5 23.03 33.03 -31.83
C THR A 5 21.53 32.89 -31.53
N LEU A 6 21.10 31.65 -31.41
CA LEU A 6 19.78 31.23 -30.92
C LEU A 6 19.78 31.38 -29.40
N LEU A 7 18.80 32.10 -28.86
CA LEU A 7 18.42 32.00 -27.46
C LEU A 7 17.25 31.02 -27.37
N ALA A 8 17.58 29.78 -27.01
CA ALA A 8 16.66 28.85 -26.37
C ALA A 8 16.26 29.47 -25.03
N GLY A 9 14.97 29.56 -24.69
CA GLY A 9 14.15 28.41 -24.32
C GLY A 9 14.04 28.36 -22.80
N LEU A 10 13.27 29.28 -22.21
CA LEU A 10 12.83 29.21 -20.82
C LEU A 10 11.34 28.90 -20.82
N SER A 11 11.02 27.62 -21.05
CA SER A 11 9.71 27.08 -20.70
C SER A 11 9.74 26.73 -19.22
N THR A 12 9.33 27.66 -18.36
CA THR A 12 8.96 27.33 -16.98
C THR A 12 7.74 26.43 -17.03
N ALA A 13 7.95 25.13 -16.87
CA ALA A 13 6.88 24.19 -16.61
C ALA A 13 6.25 24.55 -15.26
N ALA A 14 5.06 25.13 -15.29
CA ALA A 14 4.23 25.25 -14.11
C ALA A 14 3.82 23.83 -13.68
N VAL A 15 4.43 23.33 -12.60
CA VAL A 15 3.93 22.14 -11.91
C VAL A 15 2.66 22.57 -11.19
N ALA A 16 1.52 22.33 -11.84
CA ALA A 16 0.23 22.42 -11.18
C ALA A 16 0.13 21.27 -10.18
N VAL A 17 0.44 21.56 -8.92
CA VAL A 17 0.09 20.68 -7.79
C VAL A 17 -1.41 20.81 -7.60
N THR A 18 -2.18 19.92 -8.23
CA THR A 18 -3.61 19.78 -7.95
C THR A 18 -3.77 19.02 -6.64
N ALA A 19 -3.72 19.74 -5.53
CA ALA A 19 -4.30 19.29 -4.28
C ALA A 19 -5.84 19.38 -4.38
N GLY A 20 -6.53 18.33 -3.94
CA GLY A 20 -7.96 18.39 -3.61
C GLY A 20 -8.92 17.96 -4.71
N CYS A 21 -9.00 16.64 -4.91
CA CYS A 21 -10.24 15.87 -5.14
C CYS A 21 -9.82 14.43 -5.42
N ALA A 22 -9.53 13.65 -4.38
CA ALA A 22 -9.46 12.20 -4.51
C ALA A 22 -10.89 11.70 -4.73
N SER A 23 -11.30 11.71 -5.99
CA SER A 23 -12.51 11.06 -6.47
C SER A 23 -12.52 9.63 -5.94
N LEU A 24 -13.47 9.31 -5.07
CA LEU A 24 -13.77 7.96 -4.58
C LEU A 24 -14.20 6.99 -5.72
N SER A 25 -13.89 7.29 -6.99
CA SER A 25 -14.47 6.66 -8.17
C SER A 25 -13.50 6.32 -9.32
N SER A 26 -12.18 6.43 -9.17
CA SER A 26 -11.28 6.27 -10.35
C SER A 26 -10.54 4.95 -10.48
N CYS A 27 -10.78 3.98 -9.61
CA CYS A 27 -9.99 2.72 -9.55
C CYS A 27 -10.84 1.51 -9.97
N GLU A 28 -11.57 1.64 -11.08
CA GLU A 28 -12.28 0.51 -11.70
C GLU A 28 -11.25 -0.42 -12.37
N ASN A 29 -11.28 -1.72 -12.03
CA ASN A 29 -10.28 -2.74 -12.41
C ASN A 29 -8.87 -2.61 -11.80
N GLU A 30 -8.78 -2.23 -10.51
CA GLU A 30 -7.50 -2.02 -9.83
C GLU A 30 -7.40 -2.73 -8.48
N THR A 31 -6.17 -3.03 -8.10
CA THR A 31 -5.83 -3.43 -6.73
C THR A 31 -5.55 -2.17 -5.94
N ARG A 32 -6.25 -2.04 -4.81
CA ARG A 32 -6.10 -0.91 -3.88
C ARG A 32 -5.60 -1.43 -2.55
N ILE A 33 -4.56 -0.79 -2.04
CA ILE A 33 -4.11 -1.02 -0.66
C ILE A 33 -4.50 0.17 0.18
N ARG A 34 -5.00 -0.14 1.37
CA ARG A 34 -5.08 0.78 2.48
C ARG A 34 -4.18 0.27 3.60
N LEU A 35 -3.21 1.08 3.98
CA LEU A 35 -2.36 0.87 5.16
C LEU A 35 -2.88 1.76 6.29
N VAL A 36 -2.99 1.19 7.48
CA VAL A 36 -3.34 1.93 8.70
C VAL A 36 -2.28 1.64 9.74
N ARG A 37 -1.66 2.67 10.30
CA ARG A 37 -0.76 2.48 11.45
C ARG A 37 -1.60 2.23 12.71
N ASP A 38 -1.93 0.97 12.90
CA ASP A 38 -2.65 0.45 14.05
C ASP A 38 -1.90 -0.83 14.49
N PRO A 39 -1.03 -0.76 15.52
CA PRO A 39 -0.27 -1.91 15.94
C PRO A 39 -1.20 -2.96 16.55
N PRO A 40 -0.98 -4.26 16.27
CA PRO A 40 -1.83 -5.29 16.83
C PRO A 40 -1.76 -5.30 18.37
N PRO A 41 -2.84 -5.75 19.04
CA PRO A 41 -2.78 -6.09 20.46
C PRO A 41 -1.63 -7.09 20.73
N PRO A 42 -1.00 -7.07 21.92
CA PRO A 42 0.13 -7.95 22.24
C PRO A 42 -0.16 -9.44 21.97
N THR A 43 -1.37 -9.89 22.27
CA THR A 43 -1.82 -11.27 22.01
C THR A 43 -1.79 -11.66 20.53
N TYR A 44 -2.02 -10.69 19.63
CA TYR A 44 -1.96 -10.92 18.18
C TYR A 44 -0.52 -10.85 17.69
N ARG A 45 0.31 -9.96 18.26
CA ARG A 45 1.75 -9.85 17.97
C ARG A 45 2.52 -11.13 18.33
N ASP A 46 2.13 -11.80 19.41
CA ASP A 46 2.77 -13.04 19.85
C ASP A 46 2.28 -14.27 19.07
N ALA A 47 1.10 -14.18 18.45
CA ALA A 47 0.44 -15.28 17.73
C ALA A 47 0.68 -15.27 16.22
N TYR A 48 0.95 -14.10 15.63
CA TYR A 48 1.10 -13.94 14.18
C TYR A 48 2.36 -13.17 13.82
N GLU A 49 3.05 -13.70 12.82
CA GLU A 49 4.20 -13.05 12.21
C GLU A 49 3.70 -12.06 11.14
N PRO A 50 4.17 -10.80 11.15
CA PRO A 50 3.78 -9.83 10.14
C PRO A 50 4.50 -10.14 8.82
N ILE A 51 3.95 -9.63 7.72
CA ILE A 51 4.72 -9.53 6.47
C ILE A 51 5.85 -8.52 6.72
N VAL A 52 7.10 -8.96 6.66
CA VAL A 52 8.26 -8.06 6.84
C VAL A 52 8.55 -7.34 5.53
N TYR A 53 8.34 -6.03 5.49
CA TYR A 53 8.50 -5.21 4.28
C TYR A 53 9.90 -5.35 3.67
N GLU A 54 10.93 -5.41 4.51
CA GLU A 54 12.33 -5.50 4.08
C GLU A 54 12.67 -6.83 3.40
N GLU A 55 11.88 -7.88 3.66
CA GLU A 55 12.05 -9.24 3.11
C GLU A 55 11.23 -9.48 1.85
N LEU A 56 10.33 -8.55 1.50
CA LEU A 56 9.51 -8.67 0.31
C LEU A 56 10.35 -8.64 -0.98
N PRO A 57 9.92 -9.36 -2.03
CA PRO A 57 10.48 -9.23 -3.36
C PRO A 57 10.54 -7.77 -3.81
N ALA A 58 11.56 -7.40 -4.58
CA ALA A 58 11.79 -6.01 -5.00
C ALA A 58 10.55 -5.38 -5.67
N ASP A 59 9.85 -6.16 -6.49
CA ASP A 59 8.64 -5.70 -7.20
C ASP A 59 7.45 -5.50 -6.24
N GLU A 60 7.28 -6.37 -5.24
CA GLU A 60 6.25 -6.21 -4.20
C GLU A 60 6.56 -5.03 -3.26
N ARG A 61 7.84 -4.78 -2.97
CA ARG A 61 8.26 -3.58 -2.21
C ARG A 61 8.02 -2.30 -2.98
N ALA A 62 8.38 -2.26 -4.26
CA ALA A 62 8.15 -1.10 -5.11
C ALA A 62 6.64 -0.78 -5.17
N PHE A 63 5.83 -1.82 -5.27
CA PHE A 63 4.37 -1.72 -5.18
C PHE A 63 3.88 -1.15 -3.84
N LEU A 64 4.45 -1.59 -2.71
CA LEU A 64 4.14 -1.00 -1.39
C LEU A 64 4.74 0.39 -1.18
N ASP A 65 5.84 0.75 -1.82
CA ASP A 65 6.47 2.06 -1.69
C ASP A 65 5.57 3.17 -2.21
N GLU A 66 4.78 2.89 -3.25
CA GLU A 66 3.69 3.76 -3.70
C GLU A 66 2.67 4.04 -2.59
N SER A 67 2.59 3.16 -1.58
CA SER A 67 1.70 3.29 -0.40
C SER A 67 2.31 4.00 0.79
N PHE A 68 3.59 4.36 0.71
CA PHE A 68 4.31 5.09 1.75
C PHE A 68 4.84 6.46 1.25
N VAL A 69 4.30 6.98 0.14
CA VAL A 69 4.86 8.12 -0.62
C VAL A 69 5.01 9.40 0.21
N ASP A 70 4.18 9.59 1.24
CA ASP A 70 4.20 10.80 2.08
C ASP A 70 4.99 10.64 3.40
N GLY A 71 5.73 9.54 3.58
CA GLY A 71 6.52 9.25 4.78
C GLY A 71 5.85 8.24 5.73
N PRO A 72 6.36 8.07 6.96
CA PRO A 72 5.74 7.15 7.92
C PRO A 72 4.35 7.66 8.29
N LEU A 73 3.33 6.82 8.10
CA LEU A 73 1.95 7.14 8.46
C LEU A 73 1.86 7.48 9.95
N ALA A 74 1.15 8.54 10.30
CA ALA A 74 0.72 8.81 11.67
C ALA A 74 -0.23 7.70 12.14
N GLU A 75 -0.39 7.56 13.45
CA GLU A 75 -1.32 6.57 14.02
C GLU A 75 -2.74 6.83 13.48
N ASN A 76 -3.40 5.76 12.99
CA ASN A 76 -4.69 5.82 12.30
C ASN A 76 -4.72 6.62 10.98
N GLU A 77 -3.56 7.02 10.45
CA GLU A 77 -3.50 7.65 9.13
C GLU A 77 -3.79 6.62 8.04
N LEU A 78 -4.58 7.05 7.07
CA LEU A 78 -5.10 6.23 5.99
C LEU A 78 -4.42 6.67 4.70
N HIS A 79 -3.75 5.73 4.04
CA HIS A 79 -3.20 5.97 2.71
C HIS A 79 -3.83 5.00 1.74
N VAL A 80 -4.41 5.53 0.65
CA VAL A 80 -5.08 4.74 -0.39
C VAL A 80 -4.28 4.90 -1.66
N VAL A 81 -3.70 3.79 -2.12
CA VAL A 81 -3.03 3.75 -3.43
C VAL A 81 -3.89 2.98 -4.39
N CYS A 82 -4.10 3.60 -5.56
CA CYS A 82 -4.68 2.95 -6.69
C CYS A 82 -3.56 2.51 -7.62
N THR A 83 -3.47 1.20 -7.83
CA THR A 83 -2.44 0.60 -8.66
C THR A 83 -3.10 -0.16 -9.79
N THR A 84 -2.53 -0.03 -10.99
CA THR A 84 -2.93 -0.87 -12.12
C THR A 84 -2.62 -2.33 -11.85
N ASP A 85 -3.50 -3.23 -12.31
CA ASP A 85 -3.35 -4.67 -12.22
C ASP A 85 -1.99 -5.15 -12.81
N SER A 86 -1.03 -5.38 -11.91
CA SER A 86 0.35 -5.75 -12.22
C SER A 86 0.71 -7.13 -11.65
N ALA A 87 1.78 -7.75 -12.17
CA ALA A 87 2.26 -9.03 -11.61
C ALA A 87 2.63 -8.91 -10.13
N ALA A 88 3.20 -7.77 -9.72
CA ALA A 88 3.52 -7.48 -8.32
C ALA A 88 2.26 -7.33 -7.45
N ALA A 89 1.25 -6.61 -7.95
CA ALA A 89 -0.03 -6.45 -7.25
C ALA A 89 -0.74 -7.80 -7.04
N ARG A 90 -0.72 -8.69 -8.04
CA ARG A 90 -1.26 -10.05 -7.93
C ARG A 90 -0.47 -10.90 -6.93
N SER A 91 0.85 -10.91 -7.03
CA SER A 91 1.73 -11.64 -6.11
C SER A 91 1.52 -11.21 -4.65
N PHE A 92 1.48 -9.91 -4.41
CA PHE A 92 1.21 -9.38 -3.07
C PHE A 92 -0.21 -9.70 -2.60
N THR A 93 -1.19 -9.65 -3.51
CA THR A 93 -2.58 -10.05 -3.21
C THR A 93 -2.66 -11.51 -2.76
N ASP A 94 -2.00 -12.41 -3.47
CA ASP A 94 -1.97 -13.84 -3.14
C ASP A 94 -1.32 -14.06 -1.76
N ARG A 95 -0.23 -13.34 -1.46
CA ARG A 95 0.43 -13.36 -0.14
C ARG A 95 -0.51 -12.90 0.98
N VAL A 96 -1.23 -11.80 0.78
CA VAL A 96 -2.21 -11.29 1.77
C VAL A 96 -3.34 -12.31 1.98
N GLN A 97 -3.83 -12.93 0.91
CA GLN A 97 -4.84 -13.99 1.02
C GLN A 97 -4.35 -15.22 1.78
N GLU A 98 -3.11 -15.65 1.55
CA GLU A 98 -2.49 -16.76 2.30
C GLU A 98 -2.38 -16.42 3.79
N ASN A 99 -1.87 -15.23 4.13
CA ASN A 99 -1.79 -14.76 5.51
C ASN A 99 -3.16 -14.68 6.18
N LEU A 100 -4.20 -14.20 5.46
CA LEU A 100 -5.56 -14.18 5.99
C LEU A 100 -6.12 -15.59 6.24
N ARG A 101 -5.83 -16.56 5.36
CA ARG A 101 -6.24 -17.97 5.57
C ARG A 101 -5.56 -18.58 6.79
N GLU A 102 -4.28 -18.34 6.96
CA GLU A 102 -3.53 -18.77 8.15
C GLU A 102 -4.07 -18.10 9.41
N ALA A 103 -4.40 -16.81 9.34
CA ALA A 103 -5.03 -16.08 10.44
C ALA A 103 -6.39 -16.65 10.83
N ASP A 104 -7.23 -16.97 9.85
CA ASP A 104 -8.54 -17.61 10.06
C ASP A 104 -8.41 -19.02 10.67
N HIS A 105 -7.50 -19.85 10.14
CA HIS A 105 -7.30 -21.22 10.61
C HIS A 105 -6.57 -21.33 11.96
N GLY A 106 -5.72 -20.35 12.28
CA GLY A 106 -5.09 -20.21 13.60
C GLY A 106 -6.04 -19.75 14.69
N GLY A 107 -7.25 -19.30 14.31
CA GLY A 107 -8.25 -18.72 15.20
C GLY A 107 -7.80 -17.33 15.65
N ALA A 108 -8.31 -16.29 14.97
CA ALA A 108 -8.09 -14.91 15.41
C ALA A 108 -8.37 -14.80 16.92
N PRO A 109 -7.41 -14.36 17.76
CA PRO A 109 -7.39 -14.62 19.20
C PRO A 109 -8.57 -14.04 20.01
N MET A 110 -9.54 -13.40 19.36
CA MET A 110 -10.67 -12.71 19.99
C MET A 110 -11.99 -12.84 19.19
N GLY A 111 -12.12 -13.80 18.26
CA GLY A 111 -13.35 -13.94 17.46
C GLY A 111 -13.67 -12.73 16.57
N GLY A 112 -12.65 -11.92 16.27
CA GLY A 112 -12.71 -10.83 15.28
C GLY A 112 -12.38 -11.33 13.88
N ALA A 113 -12.55 -10.46 12.89
CA ALA A 113 -12.10 -10.77 11.53
C ALA A 113 -10.57 -10.97 11.51
N PRO A 114 -10.03 -11.86 10.66
CA PRO A 114 -8.59 -11.98 10.49
C PRO A 114 -8.00 -10.69 9.93
N HIS A 115 -6.89 -10.24 10.52
CA HIS A 115 -6.12 -9.07 10.11
C HIS A 115 -4.74 -9.48 9.60
N VAL A 116 -4.21 -8.74 8.61
CA VAL A 116 -2.85 -8.93 8.12
C VAL A 116 -2.06 -7.66 8.35
N TYR A 117 -0.87 -7.82 8.90
CA TYR A 117 -0.01 -6.70 9.21
C TYR A 117 1.24 -6.74 8.34
N VAL A 118 1.71 -5.57 7.90
CA VAL A 118 3.06 -5.38 7.39
C VAL A 118 3.89 -4.68 8.47
N SER A 119 5.10 -5.18 8.71
CA SER A 119 6.09 -4.53 9.56
C SER A 119 7.11 -3.83 8.66
N ARG A 120 7.38 -2.55 8.92
CA ARG A 120 8.45 -1.77 8.27
C ARG A 120 9.18 -0.97 9.33
N ASN A 121 10.50 -1.13 9.43
CA ASN A 121 11.32 -0.53 10.49
C ASN A 121 10.68 -0.67 11.89
N GLU A 122 10.29 -1.90 12.27
CA GLU A 122 9.64 -2.24 13.56
C GLU A 122 8.24 -1.64 13.78
N THR A 123 7.72 -0.86 12.83
CA THR A 123 6.37 -0.29 12.88
C THR A 123 5.40 -1.20 12.13
N TRP A 124 4.27 -1.50 12.77
CA TRP A 124 3.23 -2.37 12.22
C TRP A 124 2.11 -1.55 11.58
N TYR A 125 1.64 -2.01 10.43
CA TYR A 125 0.54 -1.40 9.69
C TYR A 125 -0.47 -2.49 9.32
N ASP A 126 -1.74 -2.28 9.66
CA ASP A 126 -2.84 -3.13 9.23
C ASP A 126 -3.11 -2.92 7.73
N ILE A 127 -3.31 -4.03 7.00
CA ILE A 127 -3.47 -4.07 5.56
C ILE A 127 -4.93 -4.34 5.20
N PHE A 128 -5.56 -3.37 4.55
CA PHE A 128 -6.86 -3.50 3.91
C PHE A 128 -6.67 -3.54 2.40
N LEU A 129 -6.73 -4.73 1.81
CA LEU A 129 -6.59 -4.94 0.38
C LEU A 129 -7.96 -4.99 -0.29
N PHE A 130 -8.14 -4.26 -1.39
CA PHE A 130 -9.34 -4.28 -2.21
C PHE A 130 -8.98 -4.65 -3.64
N VAL A 131 -9.72 -5.58 -4.24
CA VAL A 131 -9.61 -5.94 -5.66
C VAL A 131 -10.92 -5.62 -6.33
N ASN A 132 -10.89 -4.79 -7.37
CA ASN A 132 -12.10 -4.35 -8.09
C ASN A 132 -13.16 -3.77 -7.15
N GLY A 133 -12.72 -2.99 -6.14
CA GLY A 133 -13.59 -2.36 -5.15
C GLY A 133 -14.10 -3.29 -4.03
N THR A 134 -13.82 -4.59 -4.07
CA THR A 134 -14.20 -5.54 -3.02
C THR A 134 -13.03 -5.76 -2.07
N GLN A 135 -13.25 -5.57 -0.77
CA GLN A 135 -12.22 -5.89 0.23
C GLN A 135 -11.99 -7.39 0.28
N ILE A 136 -10.73 -7.81 0.29
CA ILE A 136 -10.34 -9.18 0.59
C ILE A 136 -10.41 -9.35 2.10
N SER A 137 -11.30 -10.23 2.54
CA SER A 137 -11.48 -10.66 3.93
C SER A 137 -12.00 -12.10 3.94
N PHE A 138 -11.84 -12.80 5.06
CA PHE A 138 -12.38 -14.14 5.29
C PHE A 138 -13.50 -14.07 6.33
#